data_AF-D5DEP0-F1
#
_entry.id   AF-D5DEP0-F1
#
_cell.length_a   1.000
_cell.length_b   1.000
_cell.length_c   1.000
_cell.angle_alpha   90.00
_cell.angle_beta   90.00
_cell.angle_gamma   90.00
#
_symmetry.space_group_name_H-M   'P 1'
#
loop_
_entity.id
_entity.type
_entity.pdbx_description
1 polymer ?
#
loop_
_entity_poly.entity_id
_entity_poly.type
_entity_poly.pdbx_seq_one_letter_code
_entity_poly.pdbx_strand_id
1 'polypeptide(L)'
;MPYIQQEKLHAIRENILQRKEELAENKREDLAESHNIYTELTTFRLELLTTYADSLLMEKEAANEVMEQWGNNMANLLVDHGLPLNLALEEISHYRHVIGEIIKEEAKSNDFSFDAFYQIISHFNTIVDNAIQFVSKSYVKDYSEKINYAQYAIDELSVPVVRMTEEIGILPLVGDLDTKRAQHLMESALEKGSQYKLKWLILDLSAVPIIDTMVADQLFKVIAGLQLLGIEVFISGIRPEIAQTMVSLGIKTEEIRSFSSLHQAVQYTNLFTRSLI
;
A
#
# COMPACT_ATOMS: atom_id res chain seq x y z
N MET A 1 34.92 22.65 -13.45
CA MET A 1 35.00 23.92 -12.69
C MET A 1 36.45 24.38 -12.57
N PRO A 2 36.76 25.69 -12.53
CA PRO A 2 38.13 26.19 -12.29
C PRO A 2 38.64 25.75 -10.91
N TYR A 3 39.97 25.56 -10.78
CA TYR A 3 40.65 25.02 -9.60
C TYR A 3 40.28 25.69 -8.26
N ILE A 4 40.19 27.02 -8.26
CA ILE A 4 39.82 27.84 -7.08
C ILE A 4 38.41 27.52 -6.58
N GLN A 5 37.50 27.11 -7.47
CA GLN A 5 36.13 26.77 -7.11
C GLN A 5 36.05 25.38 -6.45
N GLN A 6 36.94 24.46 -6.80
CA GLN A 6 37.04 23.15 -6.16
C GLN A 6 37.58 23.25 -4.73
N GLU A 7 38.67 23.98 -4.49
CA GLU A 7 39.21 24.18 -3.13
C GLU A 7 38.17 24.77 -2.17
N LYS A 8 37.37 25.73 -2.66
CA LYS A 8 36.29 26.38 -1.92
C LYS A 8 35.16 25.42 -1.55
N LEU A 9 34.76 24.54 -2.48
CA LEU A 9 33.75 23.51 -2.21
C LEU A 9 34.28 22.44 -1.23
N HIS A 10 35.57 22.10 -1.30
CA HIS A 10 36.20 21.19 -0.36
C HIS A 10 36.15 21.73 1.08
N ALA A 11 36.43 23.02 1.30
CA ALA A 11 36.35 23.62 2.64
C ALA A 11 34.94 23.52 3.24
N ILE A 12 33.90 23.82 2.45
CA ILE A 12 32.50 23.69 2.88
C ILE A 12 32.17 22.24 3.21
N ARG A 13 32.54 21.29 2.34
CA ARG A 13 32.32 19.86 2.57
C ARG A 13 32.96 19.39 3.88
N GLU A 14 34.24 19.69 4.09
CA GLU A 14 34.94 19.27 5.30
C GLU A 14 34.31 19.87 6.56
N ASN A 15 33.88 21.13 6.52
CA ASN A 15 33.18 21.78 7.65
C ASN A 15 31.88 21.02 8.00
N ILE A 16 31.07 20.67 6.99
CA ILE A 16 29.83 19.89 7.22
C ILE A 16 30.17 18.50 7.79
N LEU A 17 31.13 17.79 7.21
CA LEU A 17 31.49 16.43 7.64
C LEU A 17 32.09 16.38 9.04
N GLN A 18 32.88 17.38 9.44
CA GLN A 18 33.44 17.47 10.79
C GLN A 18 32.37 17.72 11.85
N ARG A 19 31.27 18.41 11.49
CA ARG A 19 30.20 18.78 12.41
C ARG A 19 28.99 17.86 12.36
N LYS A 20 28.96 16.88 11.44
CA LYS A 20 27.73 16.11 11.16
C LYS A 20 27.18 15.36 12.37
N GLU A 21 28.04 14.85 13.26
CA GLU A 21 27.62 14.16 14.49
C GLU A 21 26.92 15.12 15.45
N GLU A 22 27.53 16.28 15.71
CA GLU A 22 26.94 17.36 16.51
C GLU A 22 25.60 17.82 15.92
N LEU A 23 25.54 18.01 14.59
CA LEU A 23 24.34 18.46 13.88
C LEU A 23 23.22 17.41 13.88
N ALA A 24 23.55 16.12 13.86
CA ALA A 24 22.58 15.03 13.93
C ALA A 24 21.99 14.85 15.35
N GLU A 25 22.81 15.07 16.39
CA GLU A 25 22.42 14.93 17.80
C GLU A 25 21.60 16.12 18.33
N ASN A 26 21.88 17.33 17.85
CA ASN A 26 21.22 18.56 18.32
C ASN A 26 19.70 18.59 18.07
N LYS A 27 19.20 17.75 17.16
CA LYS A 27 17.77 17.65 16.85
C LYS A 27 17.10 16.53 17.66
N ARG A 28 17.05 16.63 18.98
CA ARG A 28 16.17 15.76 19.79
C ARG A 28 14.72 16.21 19.61
N GLU A 29 14.00 15.54 18.75
CA GLU A 29 12.53 15.64 18.69
C GLU A 29 11.92 14.82 19.84
N ASP A 30 10.74 15.23 20.34
CA ASP A 30 9.95 14.55 21.37
C ASP A 30 9.43 13.16 20.95
N LEU A 31 10.06 12.50 19.98
CA LEU A 31 9.80 11.12 19.55
C LEU A 31 10.36 10.08 20.53
N ALA A 32 10.50 10.47 21.80
CA ALA A 32 11.18 9.76 22.88
C ALA A 32 10.50 8.45 23.32
N GLU A 33 9.44 8.01 22.65
CA GLU A 33 8.70 6.80 23.04
C GLU A 33 9.36 5.50 22.54
N SER A 34 10.26 5.55 21.55
CA SER A 34 10.99 4.35 21.08
C SER A 34 12.47 4.61 20.78
N HIS A 35 13.36 4.01 21.58
CA HIS A 35 14.82 4.11 21.44
C HIS A 35 15.32 3.67 20.05
N ASN A 36 14.62 2.73 19.39
CA ASN A 36 15.00 2.24 18.07
C ASN A 36 14.77 3.29 16.98
N ILE A 37 13.62 3.96 16.99
CA ILE A 37 13.27 4.98 15.98
C ILE A 37 14.25 6.16 16.06
N TYR A 38 14.61 6.59 17.28
CA TYR A 38 15.60 7.65 17.46
C TYR A 38 16.96 7.28 16.85
N THR A 39 17.39 6.03 16.98
CA THR A 39 18.69 5.55 16.47
C THR A 39 18.68 5.50 14.93
N GLU A 40 17.58 5.01 14.35
CA GLU A 40 17.39 4.99 12.89
C GLU A 40 17.32 6.40 12.31
N LEU A 41 16.59 7.33 12.94
CA LEU A 41 16.53 8.72 12.52
C LEU A 41 17.90 9.42 12.65
N THR A 42 18.66 9.14 13.71
CA THR A 42 20.03 9.66 13.85
C THR A 42 20.94 9.17 12.73
N THR A 43 20.87 7.87 12.41
CA THR A 43 21.62 7.27 11.30
C THR A 43 21.28 7.95 9.98
N PHE A 44 19.99 8.17 9.74
CA PHE A 44 19.53 8.88 8.57
C PHE A 44 20.00 10.34 8.49
N ARG A 45 20.00 11.07 9.61
CA ARG A 45 20.50 12.46 9.64
C ARG A 45 21.97 12.51 9.25
N LEU A 46 22.77 11.56 9.75
CA LEU A 46 24.18 11.42 9.39
C LEU A 46 24.35 11.12 7.90
N GLU A 47 23.52 10.25 7.34
CA GLU A 47 23.49 9.97 5.90
C GLU A 47 23.13 11.23 5.11
N LEU A 48 22.03 11.91 5.44
CA LEU A 48 21.58 13.14 4.78
C LEU A 48 22.69 14.21 4.75
N LEU A 49 23.29 14.49 5.92
CA LEU A 49 24.37 15.46 6.05
C LEU A 49 25.60 15.06 5.23
N THR A 50 25.95 13.76 5.22
CA THR A 50 27.05 13.23 4.41
C THR A 50 26.73 13.39 2.91
N THR A 51 25.52 13.02 2.49
CA THR A 51 25.11 13.12 1.10
C THR A 51 25.04 14.57 0.62
N TYR A 52 24.52 15.48 1.43
CA TYR A 52 24.56 16.91 1.15
C TYR A 52 26.00 17.41 1.01
N ALA A 53 26.90 17.06 1.92
CA ALA A 53 28.30 17.48 1.85
C ALA A 53 29.00 16.95 0.58
N ASP A 54 28.82 15.68 0.25
CA ASP A 54 29.45 15.03 -0.90
C ASP A 54 28.89 15.54 -2.23
N SER A 55 27.57 15.75 -2.30
CA SER A 55 26.89 16.22 -3.52
C SER A 55 27.31 17.62 -3.97
N LEU A 56 27.88 18.45 -3.07
CA LEU A 56 28.47 19.75 -3.42
C LEU A 56 29.63 19.62 -4.42
N LEU A 57 30.33 18.49 -4.43
CA LEU A 57 31.46 18.22 -5.31
C LEU A 57 31.11 17.30 -6.50
N MET A 58 29.91 16.72 -6.49
CA MET A 58 29.48 15.78 -7.53
C MET A 58 28.94 16.50 -8.77
N GLU A 59 29.12 15.86 -9.92
CA GLU A 59 28.35 16.20 -11.12
C GLU A 59 26.85 15.97 -10.87
N LYS A 60 26.02 16.74 -11.58
CA LYS A 60 24.58 16.82 -11.32
C LYS A 60 23.89 15.46 -11.38
N GLU A 61 24.20 14.64 -12.37
CA GLU A 61 23.62 13.31 -12.56
C GLU A 61 23.97 12.37 -11.40
N ALA A 62 25.23 12.36 -10.97
CA ALA A 62 25.67 11.55 -9.84
C ALA A 62 25.02 12.01 -8.52
N ALA A 63 24.92 13.32 -8.30
CA ALA A 63 24.23 13.86 -7.13
C ALA A 63 22.74 13.45 -7.10
N ASN A 64 22.08 13.41 -8.27
CA ASN A 64 20.69 12.97 -8.37
C ASN A 64 20.51 11.50 -8.00
N GLU A 65 21.37 10.61 -8.50
CA GLU A 65 21.30 9.18 -8.20
C GLU A 65 21.44 8.90 -6.70
N VAL A 66 22.37 9.59 -6.04
CA VAL A 66 22.56 9.41 -4.58
C VAL A 66 21.38 10.00 -3.80
N MET A 67 20.82 11.14 -4.23
CA MET A 67 19.60 11.72 -3.61
C MET A 67 18.37 10.83 -3.82
N GLU A 68 18.28 10.14 -4.95
CA GLU A 68 17.21 9.18 -5.22
C GLU A 68 17.30 7.98 -4.26
N GLN A 69 18.48 7.39 -4.11
CA GLN A 69 18.71 6.29 -3.17
C GLN A 69 18.38 6.69 -1.74
N TRP A 70 18.87 7.85 -1.30
CA TRP A 70 18.57 8.40 0.01
C TRP A 70 17.06 8.63 0.20
N GLY A 71 16.38 9.22 -0.79
CA GLY A 71 14.94 9.51 -0.73
C GLY A 71 14.10 8.24 -0.63
N ASN A 72 14.48 7.19 -1.36
CA ASN A 72 13.82 5.88 -1.30
C ASN A 72 14.04 5.21 0.07
N ASN A 73 15.26 5.26 0.62
CA ASN A 73 15.56 4.68 1.93
C ASN A 73 14.77 5.37 3.05
N MET A 74 14.66 6.70 3.03
CA MET A 74 13.82 7.45 3.98
C MET A 74 12.34 7.08 3.83
N ALA A 75 11.83 7.07 2.60
CA ALA A 75 10.43 6.73 2.37
C ALA A 75 10.07 5.35 2.93
N ASN A 76 10.93 4.35 2.68
CA ASN A 76 10.78 3.00 3.25
C ASN A 76 10.72 3.03 4.77
N LEU A 77 11.67 3.70 5.44
CA LEU A 77 11.68 3.82 6.90
C LEU A 77 10.39 4.44 7.42
N LEU A 78 9.93 5.55 6.82
CA LEU A 78 8.70 6.20 7.27
C LEU A 78 7.48 5.31 7.09
N VAL A 79 7.35 4.64 5.94
CA VAL A 79 6.19 3.79 5.63
C VAL A 79 6.18 2.55 6.51
N ASP A 80 7.34 1.93 6.76
CA ASP A 80 7.46 0.74 7.61
C ASP A 80 7.10 1.03 9.06
N HIS A 81 7.53 2.17 9.58
CA HIS A 81 7.25 2.59 10.96
C HIS A 81 5.95 3.39 11.11
N GLY A 82 5.20 3.63 10.03
CA GLY A 82 3.96 4.40 10.05
C GLY A 82 4.15 5.88 10.41
N LEU A 83 5.34 6.43 10.14
CA LEU A 83 5.69 7.82 10.38
C LEU A 83 5.17 8.72 9.26
N PRO A 84 4.86 9.99 9.57
CA PRO A 84 4.31 10.89 8.58
C PRO A 84 5.41 11.54 7.72
N LEU A 85 5.08 11.83 6.45
CA LEU A 85 6.02 12.45 5.50
C LEU A 85 6.58 13.81 6.00
N ASN A 86 5.80 14.58 6.77
CA ASN A 86 6.25 15.89 7.25
C ASN A 86 7.51 15.79 8.11
N LEU A 87 7.77 14.65 8.77
CA LEU A 87 8.99 14.42 9.52
C LEU A 87 10.23 14.58 8.62
N ALA A 88 10.27 13.90 7.48
CA ALA A 88 11.39 14.04 6.54
C ALA A 88 11.48 15.45 5.93
N LEU A 89 10.34 16.11 5.67
CA LEU A 89 10.34 17.47 5.14
C LEU A 89 10.90 18.49 6.14
N GLU A 90 10.60 18.31 7.43
CA GLU A 90 11.13 19.12 8.52
C GLU A 90 12.64 18.88 8.72
N GLU A 91 13.11 17.64 8.59
CA GLU A 91 14.54 17.31 8.58
C GLU A 91 15.28 18.01 7.42
N ILE A 92 14.76 17.85 6.20
CA ILE A 92 15.34 18.49 5.01
C ILE A 92 15.36 20.02 5.18
N SER A 93 14.26 20.62 5.62
CA SER A 93 14.17 22.08 5.81
C SER A 93 15.14 22.57 6.88
N HIS A 94 15.29 21.82 7.97
CA HIS A 94 16.25 22.15 9.03
C HIS A 94 17.68 22.14 8.51
N TYR A 95 18.11 21.06 7.85
CA TYR A 95 19.49 20.94 7.37
C TYR A 95 19.78 21.84 6.16
N ARG A 96 18.78 22.19 5.36
CA ARG A 96 18.89 23.27 4.36
C ARG A 96 19.33 24.57 5.00
N HIS A 97 18.71 24.95 6.14
CA HIS A 97 19.08 26.17 6.84
C HIS A 97 20.48 26.08 7.45
N VAL A 98 20.78 24.98 8.15
CA VAL A 98 22.09 24.75 8.79
C VAL A 98 23.23 24.81 7.78
N ILE A 99 23.11 24.09 6.66
CA ILE A 99 24.15 24.07 5.62
C ILE A 99 24.21 25.41 4.88
N GLY A 100 23.07 26.07 4.64
CA GLY A 100 23.05 27.41 4.08
C GLY A 100 23.84 28.43 4.91
N GLU A 101 23.74 28.33 6.24
CA GLU A 101 24.54 29.14 7.16
C GLU A 101 26.03 28.80 7.09
N ILE A 102 26.40 27.51 6.99
CA ILE A 102 27.80 27.08 6.79
C ILE A 102 28.36 27.66 5.49
N ILE A 103 27.64 27.51 4.38
CA ILE A 103 28.04 28.06 3.07
C ILE A 103 28.25 29.58 3.16
N LYS A 104 27.35 30.30 3.85
CA LYS A 104 27.43 31.75 4.02
C LYS A 104 28.68 32.16 4.82
N GLU A 105 28.97 31.50 5.94
CA GLU A 105 30.12 31.86 6.78
C GLU A 105 31.46 31.48 6.13
N GLU A 106 31.52 30.36 5.39
CA GLU A 106 32.68 30.01 4.58
C GLU A 106 32.90 31.02 3.43
N ALA A 107 31.83 31.44 2.78
CA ALA A 107 31.90 32.43 1.71
C ALA A 107 32.44 33.79 2.20
N LYS A 108 32.08 34.20 3.42
CA LYS A 108 32.63 35.41 4.06
C LYS A 108 34.10 35.22 4.45
N SER A 109 34.43 34.09 5.06
CA SER A 109 35.78 33.84 5.60
C SER A 109 36.86 33.73 4.51
N ASN A 110 36.45 33.37 3.29
CA ASN A 110 37.32 33.13 2.15
C ASN A 110 37.06 34.09 0.97
N ASP A 111 36.41 35.24 1.23
CA ASP A 111 36.15 36.32 0.28
C ASP A 111 35.59 35.83 -1.08
N PHE A 112 34.49 35.08 -1.05
CA PHE A 112 33.85 34.61 -2.28
C PHE A 112 33.27 35.79 -3.07
N SER A 113 33.38 35.73 -4.40
CA SER A 113 32.58 36.62 -5.24
C SER A 113 31.10 36.28 -5.10
N PHE A 114 30.24 37.27 -5.36
CA PHE A 114 28.79 37.07 -5.38
C PHE A 114 28.38 35.94 -6.34
N ASP A 115 29.02 35.87 -7.51
CA ASP A 115 28.76 34.82 -8.50
C ASP A 115 29.15 33.42 -7.97
N ALA A 116 30.30 33.30 -7.30
CA ALA A 116 30.74 32.03 -6.73
C ALA A 116 29.80 31.57 -5.61
N PHE A 117 29.42 32.49 -4.71
CA PHE A 117 28.43 32.20 -3.67
C PHE A 117 27.09 31.75 -4.27
N TYR A 118 26.57 32.50 -5.25
CA TYR A 118 25.30 32.18 -5.90
C TYR A 118 25.34 30.81 -6.59
N GLN A 119 26.42 30.47 -7.30
CA GLN A 119 26.57 29.17 -7.94
C GLN A 119 26.53 28.02 -6.93
N ILE A 120 27.24 28.17 -5.79
CA ILE A 120 27.30 27.13 -4.76
C ILE A 120 25.93 26.96 -4.09
N ILE A 121 25.30 28.05 -3.66
CA ILE A 121 24.00 27.97 -2.97
C ILE A 121 22.89 27.50 -3.93
N SER A 122 22.94 27.87 -5.22
CA SER A 122 21.99 27.40 -6.23
C SER A 122 22.14 25.91 -6.51
N HIS A 123 23.38 25.42 -6.58
CA HIS A 123 23.65 23.98 -6.71
C HIS A 123 23.11 23.20 -5.50
N PHE A 124 23.43 23.67 -4.29
CA PHE A 124 22.91 23.08 -3.05
C PHE A 124 21.37 23.08 -2.99
N ASN A 125 20.72 24.19 -3.34
CA ASN A 125 19.25 24.24 -3.37
C ASN A 125 18.66 23.21 -4.35
N THR A 126 19.30 23.00 -5.51
CA THR A 126 18.85 21.98 -6.47
C THR A 126 18.91 20.57 -5.87
N ILE A 127 19.97 20.26 -5.13
CA ILE A 127 20.12 18.99 -4.40
C ILE A 127 19.01 18.82 -3.37
N VAL A 128 18.71 19.88 -2.61
CA VAL A 128 17.63 19.88 -1.60
C VAL A 128 16.27 19.67 -2.25
N ASP A 129 15.98 20.35 -3.37
CA ASP A 129 14.73 20.19 -4.10
C ASP A 129 14.55 18.75 -4.62
N ASN A 130 15.63 18.12 -5.08
CA ASN A 130 15.64 16.71 -5.46
C ASN A 130 15.37 15.79 -4.28
N ALA A 131 16.00 16.03 -3.12
CA ALA A 131 15.75 15.26 -1.91
C ALA A 131 14.25 15.27 -1.53
N ILE A 132 13.61 16.45 -1.56
CA ILE A 132 12.17 16.62 -1.33
C ILE A 132 11.36 15.84 -2.37
N GLN A 133 11.73 15.95 -3.64
CA GLN A 133 11.00 15.29 -4.73
C GLN A 133 11.06 13.76 -4.60
N PHE A 134 12.25 13.19 -4.35
CA PHE A 134 12.44 11.75 -4.28
C PHE A 134 11.75 11.14 -3.07
N VAL A 135 11.94 11.72 -1.87
CA VAL A 135 11.28 11.21 -0.65
C VAL A 135 9.75 11.29 -0.77
N SER A 136 9.23 12.40 -1.32
CA SER A 136 7.77 12.58 -1.46
C SER A 136 7.18 11.58 -2.47
N LYS A 137 7.85 11.38 -3.61
CA LYS A 137 7.38 10.44 -4.64
C LYS A 137 7.43 8.99 -4.15
N SER A 138 8.54 8.58 -3.53
CA SER A 138 8.67 7.22 -2.99
C SER A 138 7.67 7.00 -1.87
N TYR A 139 7.54 7.93 -0.92
CA TYR A 139 6.58 7.80 0.18
C TYR A 139 5.15 7.63 -0.31
N VAL A 140 4.69 8.50 -1.22
CA VAL A 140 3.32 8.41 -1.76
C VAL A 140 3.10 7.08 -2.48
N LYS A 141 4.10 6.61 -3.25
CA LYS A 141 4.04 5.32 -3.94
C LYS A 141 3.95 4.17 -2.95
N ASP A 142 4.92 4.06 -2.04
CA ASP A 142 5.07 2.95 -1.10
C ASP A 142 3.89 2.89 -0.12
N TYR A 143 3.41 4.06 0.35
CA TYR A 143 2.22 4.17 1.19
C TYR A 143 0.95 3.76 0.44
N SER A 144 0.79 4.16 -0.82
CA SER A 144 -0.36 3.74 -1.64
C SER A 144 -0.34 2.25 -1.94
N GLU A 145 0.83 1.68 -2.20
CA GLU A 145 1.00 0.23 -2.38
C GLU A 145 0.64 -0.52 -1.10
N LYS A 146 1.07 -0.03 0.07
CA LYS A 146 0.72 -0.60 1.38
C LYS A 146 -0.78 -0.53 1.67
N ILE A 147 -1.44 0.60 1.35
CA ILE A 147 -2.91 0.73 1.46
C ILE A 147 -3.61 -0.24 0.52
N ASN A 148 -3.19 -0.31 -0.74
CA ASN A 148 -3.79 -1.21 -1.72
C ASN A 148 -3.64 -2.66 -1.27
N TYR A 149 -2.45 -3.06 -0.82
CA TYR A 149 -2.21 -4.39 -0.29
C TYR A 149 -3.07 -4.67 0.95
N ALA A 150 -3.19 -3.71 1.88
CA ALA A 150 -4.07 -3.86 3.02
C ALA A 150 -5.54 -4.02 2.59
N GLN A 151 -6.00 -3.27 1.58
CA GLN A 151 -7.34 -3.41 1.02
C GLN A 151 -7.53 -4.78 0.35
N TYR A 152 -6.56 -5.23 -0.45
CA TYR A 152 -6.58 -6.57 -1.04
C TYR A 152 -6.58 -7.67 0.02
N ALA A 153 -5.79 -7.54 1.08
CA ALA A 153 -5.74 -8.51 2.18
C ALA A 153 -7.07 -8.51 2.96
N ILE A 154 -7.70 -7.36 3.15
CA ILE A 154 -9.06 -7.26 3.71
C ILE A 154 -10.07 -7.96 2.80
N ASP A 155 -9.97 -7.76 1.48
CA ASP A 155 -10.85 -8.39 0.49
C ASP A 155 -10.60 -9.92 0.41
N GLU A 156 -9.36 -10.39 0.52
CA GLU A 156 -8.98 -11.80 0.53
C GLU A 156 -9.38 -12.50 1.85
N LEU A 157 -9.29 -11.79 2.97
CA LEU A 157 -9.81 -12.21 4.27
C LEU A 157 -11.34 -12.05 4.39
N SER A 158 -11.98 -11.37 3.44
CA SER A 158 -13.44 -11.30 3.33
C SER A 158 -13.97 -12.62 2.71
N VAL A 159 -13.86 -13.64 3.56
CA VAL A 159 -14.23 -15.06 3.42
C VAL A 159 -15.33 -15.31 2.41
N PRO A 160 -15.20 -16.38 1.60
CA PRO A 160 -16.42 -17.04 1.21
C PRO A 160 -16.17 -18.52 0.87
N VAL A 161 -16.10 -19.39 1.89
CA VAL A 161 -16.83 -20.68 2.00
C VAL A 161 -16.72 -21.10 3.47
N VAL A 162 -17.78 -20.92 4.24
CA VAL A 162 -17.87 -21.40 5.62
C VAL A 162 -18.31 -22.86 5.59
N ARG A 163 -17.43 -23.79 5.94
CA ARG A 163 -17.80 -25.20 6.11
C ARG A 163 -18.75 -25.36 7.29
N MET A 164 -19.97 -25.80 7.02
CA MET A 164 -20.91 -26.20 8.08
C MET A 164 -20.69 -27.64 8.51
N THR A 165 -20.42 -28.51 7.54
CA THR A 165 -20.11 -29.92 7.72
C THR A 165 -18.99 -30.31 6.75
N GLU A 166 -18.59 -31.58 6.75
CA GLU A 166 -17.62 -32.09 5.76
C GLU A 166 -18.11 -31.97 4.32
N GLU A 167 -19.43 -31.97 4.08
CA GLU A 167 -20.01 -32.00 2.73
C GLU A 167 -20.83 -30.73 2.39
N ILE A 168 -21.09 -29.87 3.37
CA ILE A 168 -21.93 -28.66 3.23
C ILE A 168 -21.12 -27.41 3.54
N GLY A 169 -21.10 -26.47 2.59
CA GLY A 169 -20.57 -25.12 2.79
C GLY A 169 -21.61 -24.02 2.59
N ILE A 170 -21.34 -22.83 3.15
CA ILE A 170 -22.09 -21.60 2.89
C ILE A 170 -21.16 -20.55 2.28
N LEU A 171 -21.63 -19.88 1.24
CA LEU A 171 -21.04 -18.69 0.63
C LEU A 171 -21.91 -17.46 0.98
N PRO A 172 -21.63 -16.75 2.08
CA PRO A 172 -22.35 -15.53 2.38
C PRO A 172 -21.88 -14.39 1.48
N LEU A 173 -22.82 -13.71 0.82
CA LEU A 173 -22.57 -12.52 0.00
C LEU A 173 -23.08 -11.30 0.76
N VAL A 174 -22.21 -10.32 1.02
CA VAL A 174 -22.50 -9.18 1.91
C VAL A 174 -22.20 -7.85 1.23
N GLY A 175 -23.11 -6.89 1.25
CA GLY A 175 -22.88 -5.54 0.72
C GLY A 175 -22.98 -5.45 -0.80
N ASP A 176 -22.46 -4.37 -1.37
CA ASP A 176 -22.50 -4.15 -2.82
C ASP A 176 -21.58 -5.12 -3.53
N LEU A 177 -22.14 -5.84 -4.50
CA LEU A 177 -21.42 -6.82 -5.30
C LEU A 177 -21.06 -6.17 -6.63
N ASP A 178 -19.77 -5.86 -6.82
CA ASP A 178 -19.24 -5.37 -8.09
C ASP A 178 -18.58 -6.50 -8.90
N THR A 179 -18.19 -6.21 -10.14
CA THR A 179 -17.60 -7.18 -11.07
C THR A 179 -16.30 -7.79 -10.54
N LYS A 180 -15.42 -7.00 -9.92
CA LYS A 180 -14.10 -7.47 -9.45
C LYS A 180 -14.28 -8.42 -8.27
N ARG A 181 -15.16 -8.04 -7.35
CA ARG A 181 -15.50 -8.83 -6.18
C ARG A 181 -16.24 -10.12 -6.55
N ALA A 182 -17.17 -10.06 -7.51
CA ALA A 182 -17.84 -11.25 -8.05
C ALA A 182 -16.84 -12.23 -8.68
N GLN A 183 -15.81 -11.75 -9.38
CA GLN A 183 -14.76 -12.60 -9.93
C GLN A 183 -13.93 -13.28 -8.83
N HIS A 184 -13.48 -12.52 -7.81
CA HIS A 184 -12.75 -13.09 -6.68
C HIS A 184 -13.59 -14.13 -5.92
N LEU A 185 -14.90 -13.87 -5.75
CA LEU A 185 -15.83 -14.82 -5.16
C LEU A 185 -15.96 -16.10 -6.00
N MET A 186 -15.96 -15.99 -7.34
CA MET A 186 -15.99 -17.14 -8.24
C MET A 186 -14.75 -18.03 -8.08
N GLU A 187 -13.57 -17.43 -8.11
CA GLU A 187 -12.30 -18.13 -7.97
C GLU A 187 -12.22 -18.84 -6.60
N SER A 188 -12.59 -18.13 -5.53
CA SER A 188 -12.58 -18.66 -4.17
C SER A 188 -13.60 -19.79 -3.98
N ALA A 189 -14.84 -19.64 -4.46
CA ALA A 189 -15.88 -20.66 -4.31
C ALA A 189 -15.52 -21.97 -5.03
N LEU A 190 -14.95 -21.87 -6.24
CA LEU A 190 -14.50 -23.02 -7.02
C LEU A 190 -13.31 -23.71 -6.33
N GLU A 191 -12.29 -22.95 -5.92
CA GLU A 191 -11.10 -23.47 -5.25
C GLU A 191 -11.47 -24.14 -3.93
N LYS A 192 -12.20 -23.44 -3.04
CA LYS A 192 -12.59 -23.95 -1.73
C LYS A 192 -13.60 -25.07 -1.81
N GLY A 193 -14.56 -25.00 -2.72
CA GLY A 193 -15.53 -26.08 -2.95
C GLY A 193 -14.83 -27.39 -3.28
N SER A 194 -13.85 -27.35 -4.18
CA SER A 194 -13.03 -28.51 -4.53
C SER A 194 -12.08 -28.93 -3.39
N GLN A 195 -11.39 -27.98 -2.76
CA GLN A 195 -10.45 -28.25 -1.66
C GLN A 195 -11.14 -28.95 -0.48
N TYR A 196 -12.35 -28.50 -0.14
CA TYR A 196 -13.16 -29.04 0.94
C TYR A 196 -13.99 -30.26 0.54
N LYS A 197 -13.99 -30.65 -0.74
CA LYS A 197 -14.78 -31.77 -1.28
C LYS A 197 -16.27 -31.65 -0.95
N LEU A 198 -16.79 -30.43 -1.02
CA LEU A 198 -18.21 -30.17 -0.75
C LEU A 198 -19.07 -30.91 -1.77
N LYS A 199 -20.20 -31.44 -1.31
CA LYS A 199 -21.29 -31.89 -2.19
C LYS A 199 -22.34 -30.82 -2.37
N TRP A 200 -22.53 -29.97 -1.36
CA TRP A 200 -23.55 -28.93 -1.36
C TRP A 200 -22.96 -27.58 -0.95
N LEU A 201 -23.30 -26.53 -1.70
CA LEU A 201 -22.96 -25.15 -1.38
C LEU A 201 -24.23 -24.29 -1.33
N ILE A 202 -24.41 -23.53 -0.26
CA ILE A 202 -25.50 -22.55 -0.13
C ILE A 202 -24.94 -21.16 -0.39
N LEU A 203 -25.42 -20.48 -1.44
CA LEU A 203 -25.16 -19.07 -1.69
C LEU A 203 -26.19 -18.24 -0.92
N ASP A 204 -25.76 -17.43 0.05
CA ASP A 204 -26.65 -16.54 0.80
C ASP A 204 -26.56 -15.10 0.31
N LEU A 205 -27.66 -14.62 -0.27
CA LEU A 205 -27.82 -13.26 -0.81
C LEU A 205 -28.58 -12.33 0.15
N SER A 206 -28.87 -12.77 1.38
CA SER A 206 -29.68 -12.01 2.34
C SER A 206 -29.16 -10.59 2.61
N ALA A 207 -27.83 -10.42 2.60
CA ALA A 207 -27.13 -9.16 2.83
C ALA A 207 -26.72 -8.42 1.53
N VAL A 208 -27.24 -8.83 0.36
CA VAL A 208 -27.03 -8.14 -0.92
C VAL A 208 -28.26 -7.27 -1.24
N PRO A 209 -28.12 -5.93 -1.34
CA PRO A 209 -29.25 -5.05 -1.58
C PRO A 209 -29.70 -5.07 -3.05
N ILE A 210 -28.75 -5.00 -3.99
CA ILE A 210 -28.99 -4.90 -5.43
C ILE A 210 -27.86 -5.65 -6.15
N ILE A 211 -28.18 -6.28 -7.29
CA ILE A 211 -27.16 -6.75 -8.25
C ILE A 211 -27.45 -6.15 -9.62
N ASP A 212 -26.40 -5.81 -10.35
CA ASP A 212 -26.51 -5.44 -11.76
C ASP A 212 -26.56 -6.70 -12.66
N THR A 213 -26.77 -6.49 -13.96
CA THR A 213 -26.84 -7.58 -14.94
C THR A 213 -25.51 -8.29 -15.17
N MET A 214 -24.38 -7.59 -15.04
CA MET A 214 -23.04 -8.20 -15.21
C MET A 214 -22.73 -9.14 -14.04
N VAL A 215 -23.03 -8.72 -12.83
CA VAL A 215 -22.85 -9.46 -11.60
C VAL A 215 -23.77 -10.69 -11.56
N ALA A 216 -25.02 -10.54 -11.99
CA ALA A 216 -25.95 -11.66 -12.13
C ALA A 216 -25.43 -12.73 -13.10
N ASP A 217 -24.87 -12.32 -14.25
CA ASP A 217 -24.22 -13.22 -15.21
C ASP A 217 -23.00 -13.93 -14.62
N GLN A 218 -22.15 -13.22 -13.86
CA GLN A 218 -21.00 -13.83 -13.18
C GLN A 218 -21.43 -14.85 -12.12
N LEU A 219 -22.46 -14.55 -11.32
CA LEU A 219 -23.01 -15.47 -10.32
C LEU A 219 -23.45 -16.79 -10.98
N PHE A 220 -24.09 -16.71 -12.14
CA PHE A 220 -24.52 -17.89 -12.90
C PHE A 220 -23.33 -18.73 -13.38
N LYS A 221 -22.26 -18.10 -13.87
CA LYS A 221 -21.03 -18.81 -14.25
C LYS A 221 -20.41 -19.55 -13.06
N VAL A 222 -20.43 -18.96 -11.86
CA VAL A 222 -19.97 -19.62 -10.63
C VAL A 222 -20.79 -20.89 -10.37
N ILE A 223 -22.13 -20.77 -10.40
CA ILE A 223 -23.04 -21.89 -10.16
C ILE A 223 -22.80 -23.02 -11.16
N ALA A 224 -22.71 -22.70 -12.45
CA ALA A 224 -22.43 -23.68 -13.50
C ALA A 224 -21.06 -24.35 -13.31
N GLY A 225 -20.03 -23.58 -12.96
CA GLY A 225 -18.69 -24.10 -12.68
C GLY A 225 -18.68 -25.07 -11.49
N LEU A 226 -19.37 -24.74 -10.40
CA LEU A 226 -19.51 -25.60 -9.23
C LEU A 226 -20.27 -26.90 -9.56
N GLN A 227 -21.35 -26.81 -10.33
CA GLN A 227 -22.10 -27.98 -10.79
C GLN A 227 -21.25 -28.92 -11.66
N LEU A 228 -20.38 -28.37 -12.52
CA LEU A 228 -19.41 -29.16 -13.29
C LEU A 228 -18.38 -29.89 -12.41
N LEU A 229 -18.05 -29.33 -11.24
CA LEU A 229 -17.22 -29.97 -10.22
C LEU A 229 -17.99 -31.00 -9.37
N GLY A 230 -19.27 -31.20 -9.63
CA GLY A 230 -20.13 -32.12 -8.88
C GLY A 230 -20.68 -31.54 -7.57
N ILE A 231 -20.64 -30.21 -7.41
CA ILE A 231 -21.13 -29.49 -6.24
C ILE A 231 -22.53 -28.95 -6.57
N GLU A 232 -23.54 -29.43 -5.86
CA GLU A 232 -24.91 -28.94 -6.01
C GLU A 232 -25.08 -27.61 -5.25
N VAL A 233 -25.66 -26.61 -5.93
CA VAL A 233 -25.73 -25.25 -5.41
C VAL A 233 -27.18 -24.87 -5.08
N PHE A 234 -27.38 -24.33 -3.89
CA PHE A 234 -28.65 -23.74 -3.43
C PHE A 234 -28.48 -22.25 -3.24
N ILE A 235 -29.54 -21.47 -3.51
CA ILE A 235 -29.53 -20.04 -3.21
C ILE A 235 -30.49 -19.74 -2.06
N SER A 236 -30.11 -18.82 -1.18
CA SER A 236 -30.98 -18.31 -0.12
C SER A 236 -31.00 -16.78 -0.07
N GLY A 237 -32.09 -16.21 0.42
CA GLY A 237 -32.17 -14.76 0.68
C GLY A 237 -32.31 -13.89 -0.57
N ILE A 238 -32.80 -14.43 -1.69
CA ILE A 238 -33.00 -13.67 -2.93
C ILE A 238 -34.10 -12.62 -2.73
N ARG A 239 -33.78 -11.35 -3.02
CA ARG A 239 -34.76 -10.26 -3.07
C ARG A 239 -35.57 -10.28 -4.37
N PRO A 240 -36.83 -9.80 -4.39
CA PRO A 240 -37.66 -9.80 -5.60
C PRO A 240 -37.01 -9.15 -6.82
N GLU A 241 -36.27 -8.06 -6.64
CA GLU A 241 -35.60 -7.31 -7.70
C GLU A 241 -34.47 -8.14 -8.32
N ILE A 242 -33.71 -8.86 -7.49
CA ILE A 242 -32.65 -9.79 -7.92
C ILE A 242 -33.26 -10.93 -8.74
N ALA A 243 -34.37 -11.51 -8.26
CA ALA A 243 -35.06 -12.58 -8.97
C ALA A 243 -35.57 -12.12 -10.35
N GLN A 244 -36.12 -10.90 -10.46
CA GLN A 244 -36.54 -10.34 -11.74
C GLN A 244 -35.37 -10.17 -12.71
N THR A 245 -34.23 -9.65 -12.26
CA THR A 245 -33.02 -9.54 -13.07
C THR A 245 -32.56 -10.91 -13.58
N MET A 246 -32.51 -11.92 -12.72
CA MET A 246 -32.11 -13.29 -13.08
C MET A 246 -33.05 -13.90 -14.15
N VAL A 247 -34.36 -13.72 -13.99
CA VAL A 247 -35.34 -14.20 -14.98
C VAL A 247 -35.19 -13.45 -16.31
N SER A 248 -34.93 -12.14 -16.27
CA SER A 248 -34.75 -11.33 -17.49
C SER A 248 -33.53 -11.73 -18.32
N LEU A 249 -32.48 -12.25 -17.66
CA LEU A 249 -31.28 -12.77 -18.30
C LEU A 249 -31.46 -14.19 -18.86
N GLY A 250 -32.67 -14.78 -18.73
CA GLY A 250 -32.99 -16.09 -19.26
C GLY A 250 -32.49 -17.26 -18.40
N ILE A 251 -32.18 -17.00 -17.12
CA ILE A 251 -31.77 -18.05 -16.19
C ILE A 251 -32.97 -18.98 -15.93
N LYS A 252 -32.78 -20.28 -16.23
CA LYS A 252 -33.83 -21.28 -16.04
C LYS A 252 -33.97 -21.61 -14.56
N THR A 253 -35.13 -21.33 -13.99
CA THR A 253 -35.46 -21.60 -12.58
C THR A 253 -35.46 -23.09 -12.22
N GLU A 254 -35.48 -23.96 -13.22
CA GLU A 254 -35.44 -25.42 -13.06
C GLU A 254 -34.05 -25.93 -12.64
N GLU A 255 -32.98 -25.13 -12.87
CA GLU A 255 -31.59 -25.54 -12.66
C GLU A 255 -31.07 -25.18 -11.25
N ILE A 256 -31.75 -24.28 -10.52
CA ILE A 256 -31.28 -23.76 -9.24
C ILE A 256 -32.41 -23.68 -8.23
N ARG A 257 -32.32 -24.48 -7.16
CA ARG A 257 -33.28 -24.44 -6.06
C ARG A 257 -32.98 -23.26 -5.13
N SER A 258 -33.99 -22.43 -4.88
CA SER A 258 -33.89 -21.26 -4.02
C SER A 258 -34.77 -21.36 -2.76
N PHE A 259 -34.34 -20.67 -1.70
CA PHE A 259 -35.01 -20.59 -0.41
C PHE A 259 -35.14 -19.14 0.05
N SER A 260 -36.21 -18.84 0.79
CA SER A 260 -36.43 -17.47 1.29
C SER A 260 -35.43 -17.03 2.35
N SER A 261 -34.77 -17.98 3.04
CA SER A 261 -33.76 -17.69 4.06
C SER A 261 -32.69 -18.78 4.13
N LEU A 262 -31.50 -18.40 4.60
CA LEU A 262 -30.40 -19.34 4.87
C LEU A 262 -30.82 -20.48 5.80
N HIS A 263 -31.67 -20.17 6.79
CA HIS A 263 -32.21 -21.18 7.71
C HIS A 263 -32.95 -22.31 6.98
N GLN A 264 -33.83 -21.97 6.02
CA GLN A 264 -34.56 -22.98 5.23
C GLN A 264 -33.62 -23.80 4.34
N ALA A 265 -32.63 -23.15 3.71
CA ALA A 265 -31.64 -23.83 2.90
C ALA A 265 -30.83 -24.84 3.73
N VAL A 266 -30.37 -24.44 4.92
CA VAL A 266 -29.65 -25.30 5.87
C VAL A 266 -30.51 -26.46 6.36
N GLN A 267 -31.79 -26.22 6.67
CA GLN A 267 -32.70 -27.30 7.07
C GLN A 267 -32.85 -28.33 5.95
N TYR A 268 -32.98 -27.87 4.70
CA TYR A 268 -33.09 -28.73 3.55
C TYR A 268 -31.82 -29.56 3.32
N THR A 269 -30.64 -28.93 3.32
CA THR A 269 -29.37 -29.63 3.07
C THR A 269 -29.00 -30.62 4.18
N ASN A 270 -29.38 -30.34 5.43
CA ASN A 270 -29.18 -31.26 6.55
C ASN A 270 -29.98 -32.56 6.44
N LEU A 271 -31.01 -32.63 5.58
CA LEU A 271 -31.72 -33.89 5.34
C LEU A 271 -30.82 -34.90 4.61
N PHE A 272 -29.89 -34.44 3.76
CA PHE A 272 -29.01 -35.31 2.99
C PHE A 272 -27.90 -35.95 3.82
N THR A 273 -27.42 -35.24 4.84
CA THR A 273 -26.42 -35.77 5.78
C THR A 273 -27.03 -36.72 6.81
N ARG A 274 -28.33 -36.60 7.12
CA ARG A 274 -29.05 -37.51 8.04
C ARG A 274 -29.47 -38.84 7.40
N SER A 275 -29.53 -38.94 6.07
CA SER A 275 -29.83 -40.19 5.37
C SER A 275 -28.66 -41.20 5.30
N LEU A 276 -27.51 -40.89 5.92
CA LEU A 276 -26.29 -41.71 5.90
C LEU A 276 -25.94 -42.34 7.27
N ILE A 277 -26.83 -42.23 8.27
CA ILE A 277 -26.71 -42.86 9.60
C ILE A 277 -27.99 -43.64 9.89
#